data_AF-A0A2H0CU03-F1
#
_entry.id   AF-A0A2H0CU03-F1
#
_cell.length_a   1.000
_cell.length_b   1.000
_cell.length_c   1.000
_cell.angle_alpha   90.00
_cell.angle_beta   90.00
_cell.angle_gamma   90.00
#
_symmetry.space_group_name_H-M   'P 1'
#
loop_
_entity.id
_entity.type
_entity.pdbx_description
1 polymer ?
#
loop_
_entity_poly.entity_id
_entity_poly.type
_entity_poly.pdbx_seq_one_letter_code
_entity_poly.pdbx_strand_id
1 'polypeptide(L)'
;MPYEVPQFIEIEDKIFGPLTFKQFLYLGGGIGLSYVAWVLVPRIVAVLLVVLIGGFATALAFYKVNDRPFISMLENMFRYFLQPKLYVWKKEEPKLNAKAREEQVAASYVPKLSESKLHDLSWGLDVQASIYSEMDQRAKAKEGKVLKSDKSFGKDYHKNIYGG
;
A
#
# COMPACT_ATOMS: atom_id res chain seq x y z
N MET A 1 -9.17 -36.92 9.85
CA MET A 1 -8.51 -36.23 10.98
C MET A 1 -7.89 -34.97 10.40
N PRO A 2 -8.31 -33.75 10.80
CA PRO A 2 -7.62 -32.54 10.37
C PRO A 2 -6.20 -32.53 10.96
N TYR A 3 -5.20 -32.23 10.13
CA TYR A 3 -3.80 -32.15 10.55
C TYR A 3 -3.54 -30.75 11.10
N GLU A 4 -3.14 -30.63 12.36
CA GLU A 4 -2.70 -29.34 12.90
C GLU A 4 -1.35 -28.99 12.29
N VAL A 5 -1.27 -27.85 11.61
CA VAL A 5 -0.01 -27.36 11.06
C VAL A 5 0.86 -26.88 12.22
N PRO A 6 2.10 -27.38 12.38
CA PRO A 6 3.01 -26.91 13.41
C PRO A 6 3.26 -25.40 13.26
N GLN A 7 2.87 -24.61 14.26
CA GLN A 7 3.02 -23.15 14.24
C GLN A 7 4.41 -22.68 14.70
N PHE A 8 5.29 -23.58 15.12
CA PHE A 8 6.60 -23.26 15.71
C PHE A 8 7.79 -23.51 14.77
N ILE A 9 7.60 -23.50 13.45
CA ILE A 9 8.72 -23.61 12.50
C ILE A 9 9.65 -22.40 12.49
N GLU A 10 9.18 -21.26 13.02
CA GLU A 10 9.92 -19.99 13.00
C GLU A 10 10.80 -19.78 14.24
N ILE A 11 10.57 -20.55 15.31
CA ILE A 11 11.34 -20.43 16.55
C ILE A 11 12.56 -21.33 16.43
N GLU A 12 13.75 -20.72 16.48
CA GLU A 12 15.01 -21.43 16.38
C GLU A 12 15.25 -22.35 17.60
N ASP A 13 15.72 -23.57 17.33
CA ASP A 13 15.95 -24.56 18.38
C ASP A 13 17.02 -24.08 19.38
N LYS A 14 16.67 -24.18 20.66
CA LYS A 14 17.57 -23.89 21.77
C LYS A 14 18.36 -25.15 22.11
N ILE A 15 19.54 -25.28 21.50
CA ILE A 15 20.40 -26.47 21.64
C ILE A 15 21.19 -26.43 22.96
N PHE A 16 21.58 -25.23 23.43
CA PHE A 16 22.41 -25.06 24.63
C PHE A 16 21.64 -24.32 25.73
N GLY A 17 20.78 -25.05 26.44
CA GLY A 17 19.98 -24.50 27.53
C GLY A 17 19.04 -23.39 27.02
N PRO A 18 19.21 -22.12 27.45
CA PRO A 18 18.39 -21.02 26.95
C PRO A 18 18.85 -20.45 25.60
N LEU A 19 20.03 -20.84 25.09
CA LEU A 19 20.66 -20.25 23.92
C LEU A 19 20.36 -21.01 22.63
N THR A 20 20.07 -20.26 21.57
CA THR A 20 20.07 -20.80 20.20
C THR A 20 21.49 -21.01 19.70
N PHE A 21 21.66 -21.84 18.67
CA PHE A 21 22.98 -22.09 18.07
C PHE A 21 23.67 -20.79 17.61
N LYS A 22 22.91 -19.85 17.02
CA LYS A 22 23.43 -18.54 16.60
C LYS A 22 23.91 -17.72 17.78
N GLN A 23 23.13 -17.65 18.86
CA GLN A 23 23.51 -16.93 20.08
C GLN A 23 24.77 -17.50 20.72
N PHE A 24 24.88 -18.83 20.77
CA PHE A 24 26.10 -19.50 21.23
C PHE A 24 27.31 -19.10 20.38
N LEU A 25 27.16 -19.08 19.05
CA LEU A 25 28.26 -18.70 18.16
C LEU A 25 28.65 -17.22 18.33
N TYR A 26 27.70 -16.31 18.58
CA TYR A 26 28.00 -14.90 18.84
C TYR A 26 28.74 -14.70 20.16
N LEU A 27 28.31 -15.36 21.23
CA LEU A 27 28.98 -15.29 22.52
C LEU A 27 30.35 -15.97 22.48
N GLY A 28 30.43 -17.16 21.91
CA GLY A 28 31.70 -17.89 21.74
C GLY A 28 32.69 -17.14 20.88
N GLY A 29 32.24 -16.59 19.75
CA GLY A 29 33.03 -15.73 18.87
C GLY A 29 33.45 -14.43 19.56
N GLY A 30 32.56 -13.79 20.32
CA GLY A 30 32.86 -12.58 21.08
C GLY A 30 33.88 -12.81 22.19
N ILE A 31 33.78 -13.92 22.93
CA ILE A 31 34.76 -14.33 23.94
C ILE A 31 36.10 -14.64 23.28
N GLY A 32 36.09 -15.42 22.19
CA GLY A 32 37.30 -15.75 21.43
C GLY A 32 38.01 -14.50 20.90
N LEU A 33 37.27 -13.58 20.29
CA LEU A 33 37.82 -12.32 19.77
C LEU A 33 38.33 -11.41 20.89
N SER A 34 37.61 -11.35 22.02
CA SER A 34 38.04 -10.62 23.21
C SER A 34 39.34 -11.17 23.78
N TYR A 35 39.50 -12.50 23.83
CA TYR A 35 40.73 -13.15 24.27
C TYR A 35 41.90 -12.84 23.32
N VAL A 36 41.67 -12.92 22.00
CA VAL A 36 42.68 -12.55 20.99
C VAL A 36 43.10 -11.09 21.17
N ALA A 37 42.15 -10.17 21.33
CA ALA A 37 42.44 -8.75 21.59
C ALA A 37 43.24 -8.53 22.89
N TRP A 38 42.95 -9.31 23.94
CA TRP A 38 43.67 -9.27 25.21
C TRP A 38 45.14 -9.66 25.09
N VAL A 39 45.45 -10.61 24.21
CA VAL A 39 46.81 -11.12 24.01
C VAL A 39 47.62 -10.24 23.05
N LEU A 40 46.99 -9.68 22.01
CA LEU A 40 47.69 -8.93 20.96
C LEU A 40 47.95 -7.45 21.27
N VAL A 41 47.11 -6.82 22.11
CA VAL A 41 47.09 -5.37 22.27
C VAL A 41 47.53 -4.96 23.68
N PRO A 42 48.23 -3.82 23.87
CA PRO A 42 48.58 -3.32 25.21
C PRO A 42 47.37 -3.20 26.15
N ARG A 43 47.57 -3.53 27.43
CA ARG A 43 46.49 -3.79 28.40
C ARG A 43 45.40 -2.72 28.47
N ILE A 44 45.77 -1.44 28.41
CA ILE A 44 44.81 -0.33 28.52
C ILE A 44 43.83 -0.35 27.35
N VAL A 45 44.34 -0.53 26.13
CA VAL A 45 43.52 -0.59 24.91
C VAL A 45 42.77 -1.92 24.84
N ALA A 46 43.39 -3.00 25.28
CA ALA A 46 42.76 -4.31 25.36
C ALA A 46 41.50 -4.30 26.24
N VAL A 47 41.55 -3.69 27.44
CA VAL A 47 40.37 -3.57 28.32
C VAL A 47 39.21 -2.88 27.60
N LEU A 48 39.48 -1.76 26.92
CA LEU A 48 38.45 -1.01 26.19
C LEU A 48 37.84 -1.86 25.06
N LEU A 49 38.68 -2.56 24.29
CA LEU A 49 38.22 -3.44 23.21
C LEU A 49 37.41 -4.63 23.74
N VAL A 50 37.84 -5.26 24.83
CA VAL A 50 37.11 -6.38 25.44
C VAL A 50 35.73 -5.93 25.90
N VAL A 51 35.62 -4.77 26.55
CA VAL A 51 34.32 -4.22 26.96
C VAL A 51 33.43 -3.94 25.75
N LEU A 52 33.99 -3.35 24.69
CA LEU A 52 33.23 -3.02 23.49
C LEU A 52 32.77 -4.29 22.75
N ILE A 53 33.67 -5.24 22.50
CA ILE A 53 33.41 -6.50 21.78
C ILE A 53 32.48 -7.39 22.62
N GLY A 54 32.75 -7.54 23.92
CA GLY A 54 31.93 -8.33 24.83
C GLY A 54 30.52 -7.75 24.98
N GLY A 55 30.41 -6.43 25.14
CA GLY A 55 29.12 -5.74 25.19
C GLY A 55 28.34 -5.92 23.88
N PHE A 56 29.02 -5.78 22.74
CA PHE A 56 28.41 -5.96 21.43
C PHE A 56 27.95 -7.40 21.18
N ALA A 57 28.77 -8.40 21.52
CA ALA A 57 28.41 -9.81 21.40
C ALA A 57 27.21 -10.19 22.29
N THR A 58 27.16 -9.64 23.51
CA THR A 58 26.05 -9.86 24.43
C THR A 58 24.77 -9.20 23.91
N ALA A 59 24.87 -7.99 23.34
CA ALA A 59 23.74 -7.32 22.69
C ALA A 59 23.23 -8.14 21.49
N LEU A 60 24.13 -8.66 20.64
CA LEU A 60 23.77 -9.57 19.55
C LEU A 60 23.00 -10.81 19.99
N ALA A 61 23.36 -11.38 21.14
CA ALA A 61 22.73 -12.59 21.63
C ALA A 61 21.36 -12.33 22.28
N PHE A 62 21.24 -11.30 23.12
CA PHE A 62 20.06 -11.14 24.00
C PHE A 62 19.21 -9.90 23.71
N TYR A 63 19.76 -8.89 23.05
CA TYR A 63 19.01 -7.66 22.79
C TYR A 63 17.97 -7.90 21.70
N LYS A 64 16.78 -7.33 21.92
CA LYS A 64 15.66 -7.38 20.98
C LYS A 64 15.19 -5.95 20.71
N VAL A 65 14.90 -5.67 19.44
CA VAL A 65 14.39 -4.38 18.98
C VAL A 65 13.04 -4.64 18.33
N ASN A 66 11.97 -4.04 18.87
CA ASN A 66 10.60 -4.20 18.37
C ASN A 66 10.22 -5.69 18.20
N ASP A 67 10.43 -6.49 19.24
CA ASP A 67 10.19 -7.93 19.29
C ASP A 67 10.99 -8.79 18.29
N ARG A 68 11.94 -8.19 17.56
CA ARG A 68 12.85 -8.92 16.68
C ARG A 68 14.24 -9.07 17.27
N PRO A 69 14.95 -10.17 17.00
CA PRO A 69 16.34 -10.33 17.38
C PRO A 69 17.20 -9.19 16.83
N PHE A 70 18.15 -8.67 17.63
CA PHE A 70 19.04 -7.59 17.20
C PHE A 70 19.81 -7.92 15.91
N ILE A 71 20.16 -9.18 15.69
CA ILE A 71 20.80 -9.64 14.44
C ILE A 71 19.97 -9.31 13.19
N SER A 72 18.64 -9.46 13.25
CA SER A 72 17.76 -9.16 12.10
C SER A 72 17.73 -7.66 11.81
N MET A 73 17.80 -6.82 12.84
CA MET A 73 17.93 -5.37 12.67
C MET A 73 19.27 -5.03 12.00
N LEU A 74 20.36 -5.65 12.46
CA LEU A 74 21.69 -5.45 11.90
C LEU A 74 21.75 -5.88 10.44
N GLU A 75 21.19 -7.04 10.11
CA GLU A 75 21.09 -7.54 8.74
C GLU A 75 20.35 -6.56 7.84
N ASN A 76 19.19 -6.06 8.29
CA ASN A 76 18.42 -5.07 7.55
C ASN A 76 19.18 -3.74 7.39
N MET A 77 19.92 -3.32 8.41
CA MET A 77 20.77 -2.15 8.37
C MET A 77 21.87 -2.31 7.31
N PHE A 78 22.60 -3.44 7.31
CA PHE A 78 23.62 -3.72 6.30
C PHE A 78 23.01 -3.81 4.89
N ARG A 79 21.89 -4.52 4.73
CA ARG A 79 21.15 -4.58 3.46
C ARG A 79 20.79 -3.17 2.98
N TYR A 80 20.26 -2.31 3.83
CA TYR A 80 19.90 -0.94 3.48
C TYR A 80 21.09 -0.10 3.00
N PHE A 81 22.24 -0.21 3.67
CA PHE A 81 23.46 0.53 3.30
C PHE A 81 24.10 0.00 2.01
N LEU A 82 24.08 -1.31 1.79
CA LEU A 82 24.70 -1.95 0.64
C LEU A 82 23.79 -2.00 -0.60
N GLN A 83 22.47 -1.95 -0.42
CA GLN A 83 21.54 -2.03 -1.54
C GLN A 83 21.54 -0.73 -2.36
N PRO A 84 21.62 -0.84 -3.69
CA PRO A 84 21.46 0.32 -4.55
C PRO A 84 20.02 0.84 -4.43
N LYS A 85 19.86 2.13 -4.19
CA LYS A 85 18.55 2.82 -4.07
C LYS A 85 17.85 3.01 -5.43
N LEU A 86 18.11 2.13 -6.39
CA LEU A 86 17.54 2.22 -7.72
C LEU A 86 16.16 1.57 -7.72
N TYR A 87 15.13 2.41 -7.60
CA TYR A 87 13.74 1.99 -7.78
C TYR A 87 13.46 1.84 -9.28
N VAL A 88 13.64 0.62 -9.80
CA VAL A 88 13.19 0.28 -11.15
C VAL A 88 11.78 -0.26 -11.06
N TRP A 89 10.84 0.38 -11.77
CA TRP A 89 9.51 -0.18 -11.97
C TRP A 89 9.63 -1.47 -12.78
N LYS A 90 9.49 -2.62 -12.11
CA LYS A 90 9.33 -3.91 -12.77
C LYS A 90 7.84 -4.18 -12.92
N LYS A 91 7.35 -4.06 -14.15
CA LYS A 91 6.04 -4.60 -14.51
C LYS A 91 6.14 -6.12 -14.46
N GLU A 92 5.77 -6.71 -13.33
CA GLU A 92 5.63 -8.16 -13.24
C GLU A 92 4.47 -8.57 -14.14
N GLU A 93 4.78 -9.33 -15.19
CA GLU A 93 3.72 -9.97 -15.96
C GLU A 93 3.03 -10.98 -15.04
N PRO A 94 1.69 -10.95 -14.95
CA PRO A 94 0.97 -11.85 -14.07
C PRO A 94 1.32 -13.27 -14.48
N LYS A 95 2.04 -13.97 -13.60
CA LYS A 95 2.30 -15.40 -13.77
C LYS A 95 0.95 -16.07 -13.82
N LEU A 96 0.55 -16.51 -15.02
CA LEU A 96 -0.66 -17.28 -15.22
C LEU A 96 -0.46 -18.61 -14.47
N ASN A 97 -0.85 -18.62 -13.21
CA ASN A 97 -1.05 -19.85 -12.46
C ASN A 97 -2.19 -20.57 -13.17
N ALA A 98 -1.84 -21.47 -14.11
CA ALA A 98 -2.80 -22.18 -14.94
C ALA A 98 -3.90 -22.89 -14.12
N LYS A 99 -3.58 -23.26 -12.86
CA LYS A 99 -4.53 -23.85 -11.92
C LYS A 99 -5.56 -22.88 -11.31
N ALA A 100 -5.22 -21.60 -11.16
CA ALA A 100 -6.17 -20.60 -10.64
C ALA A 100 -7.12 -20.07 -11.71
N ARG A 101 -6.76 -20.22 -13.00
CA ARG A 101 -7.58 -19.78 -14.13
C ARG A 101 -8.79 -20.68 -14.35
N GLU A 102 -8.71 -21.97 -14.03
CA GLU A 102 -9.83 -22.91 -14.20
C GLU A 102 -10.97 -22.64 -13.20
N GLU A 103 -10.65 -22.27 -11.95
CA GLU A 103 -11.66 -21.97 -10.92
C GLU A 103 -12.31 -20.58 -11.12
N GLN A 104 -11.56 -19.57 -11.57
CA GLN A 104 -12.11 -18.23 -11.79
C GLN A 104 -12.93 -18.09 -13.08
N VAL A 105 -12.65 -18.90 -14.11
CA VAL A 105 -13.46 -18.92 -15.34
C VAL A 105 -14.81 -19.60 -15.10
N ALA A 106 -14.91 -20.52 -14.13
CA ALA A 106 -16.19 -21.11 -13.72
C ALA A 106 -17.08 -20.13 -12.92
N ALA A 107 -16.49 -19.15 -12.23
CA ALA A 107 -17.21 -18.17 -11.39
C ALA A 107 -17.52 -16.83 -12.09
N SER A 108 -16.85 -16.52 -13.21
CA SER A 108 -17.13 -15.29 -13.97
C SER A 108 -18.20 -15.54 -15.03
N TYR A 109 -19.46 -15.66 -14.58
CA TYR A 109 -20.61 -15.59 -15.46
C TYR A 109 -20.83 -14.14 -15.87
N VAL A 110 -20.04 -13.64 -16.82
CA VAL A 110 -20.42 -12.42 -17.55
C VAL A 110 -21.62 -12.82 -18.41
N PRO A 111 -22.83 -12.34 -18.13
CA PRO A 111 -23.97 -12.65 -18.98
C PRO A 111 -23.62 -12.15 -20.39
N LYS A 112 -23.60 -13.05 -21.38
CA LYS A 112 -23.46 -12.67 -22.78
C LYS A 112 -24.71 -11.88 -23.15
N LEU A 113 -24.64 -10.56 -23.01
CA LEU A 113 -25.65 -9.66 -23.55
C LEU A 113 -25.61 -9.83 -25.07
N SER A 114 -26.73 -10.26 -25.65
CA SER A 114 -26.87 -10.31 -27.11
C SER A 114 -26.75 -8.89 -27.67
N GLU A 115 -26.19 -8.73 -28.87
CA GLU A 115 -26.06 -7.42 -29.50
C GLU A 115 -27.39 -6.66 -29.56
N SER A 116 -28.51 -7.38 -29.72
CA SER A 116 -29.86 -6.81 -29.64
C SER A 116 -30.18 -6.14 -28.30
N LYS A 117 -29.84 -6.77 -27.16
CA LYS A 117 -30.11 -6.23 -25.82
C LYS A 117 -29.23 -5.02 -25.50
N LEU A 118 -27.98 -5.00 -25.98
CA LEU A 118 -27.10 -3.85 -25.84
C LEU A 118 -27.62 -2.65 -26.65
N HIS A 119 -28.13 -2.90 -27.86
CA HIS A 119 -28.74 -1.88 -28.70
C HIS A 119 -29.99 -1.28 -28.04
N ASP A 120 -30.89 -2.11 -27.53
CA ASP A 120 -32.13 -1.66 -26.85
C ASP A 120 -31.83 -0.78 -25.62
N LEU A 121 -30.83 -1.16 -24.82
CA LEU A 121 -30.38 -0.39 -23.66
C LEU A 121 -29.75 0.95 -24.06
N SER A 122 -28.93 0.96 -25.12
CA SER A 122 -28.30 2.18 -25.63
C SER A 122 -29.33 3.17 -26.19
N TRP A 123 -30.34 2.66 -26.89
CA TRP A 123 -31.42 3.47 -27.45
C TRP A 123 -32.32 4.04 -26.35
N GLY A 124 -32.66 3.24 -25.34
CA GLY A 124 -33.44 3.72 -24.18
C GLY A 124 -32.75 4.86 -23.43
N LEU A 125 -31.42 4.77 -23.28
CA LEU A 125 -30.63 5.83 -22.65
C LEU A 125 -30.59 7.12 -23.49
N ASP A 126 -30.43 6.99 -24.81
CA ASP A 126 -30.36 8.11 -25.75
C ASP A 126 -31.70 8.85 -25.87
N VAL A 127 -32.81 8.12 -25.92
CA VAL A 127 -34.16 8.69 -25.89
C VAL A 127 -34.43 9.40 -24.57
N GLN A 128 -34.05 8.82 -23.45
CA GLN A 128 -34.26 9.47 -22.16
C GLN A 128 -33.42 10.75 -22.04
N ALA A 129 -32.18 10.73 -22.53
CA ALA A 129 -31.32 11.92 -22.58
C ALA A 129 -31.90 13.02 -23.48
N SER A 130 -32.45 12.66 -24.65
CA SER A 130 -33.07 13.62 -25.57
C SER A 130 -34.32 14.26 -24.96
N ILE A 131 -35.19 13.47 -24.31
CA ILE A 131 -36.39 13.97 -23.62
C ILE A 131 -36.02 14.94 -22.49
N TYR A 132 -35.01 14.63 -21.66
CA TYR A 132 -34.57 15.56 -20.62
C TYR A 132 -33.98 16.86 -21.20
N SER A 133 -33.25 16.78 -22.31
CA SER A 133 -32.68 17.96 -22.98
C SER A 133 -33.76 18.87 -23.56
N GLU A 134 -34.83 18.30 -24.14
CA GLU A 134 -35.97 19.06 -24.65
C GLU A 134 -36.75 19.73 -23.51
N MET A 135 -36.91 19.04 -22.38
CA MET A 135 -37.57 19.60 -21.19
C MET A 135 -36.77 20.79 -20.62
N ASP A 136 -35.45 20.68 -20.53
CA ASP A 136 -34.57 21.77 -20.08
C ASP A 136 -34.63 22.98 -21.03
N GLN A 137 -34.61 22.75 -22.34
CA GLN A 137 -34.76 23.83 -23.33
C GLN A 137 -36.15 24.49 -23.25
N ARG A 138 -37.22 23.72 -23.07
CA ARG A 138 -38.57 24.26 -22.89
C ARG A 138 -38.72 25.05 -21.59
N ALA A 139 -38.07 24.61 -20.50
CA ALA A 139 -38.03 25.35 -19.24
C ALA A 139 -37.32 26.71 -19.42
N LYS A 140 -36.14 26.72 -20.03
CA LYS A 140 -35.37 27.93 -20.33
C LYS A 140 -36.09 28.88 -21.30
N ALA A 141 -36.78 28.34 -22.31
CA ALA A 141 -37.56 29.13 -23.26
C ALA A 141 -38.81 29.77 -22.61
N LYS A 142 -39.43 29.09 -21.63
CA LYS A 142 -40.52 29.66 -20.84
C LYS A 142 -40.02 30.75 -19.90
N GLU A 143 -38.91 30.54 -19.20
CA GLU A 143 -38.29 31.56 -18.35
C GLU A 143 -37.88 32.81 -19.16
N GLY A 144 -37.27 32.63 -20.33
CA GLY A 144 -36.90 33.73 -21.22
C GLY A 144 -38.08 34.51 -21.81
N LYS A 145 -39.24 33.86 -22.04
CA LYS A 145 -40.47 34.53 -22.46
C LYS A 145 -41.15 35.27 -21.31
N VAL A 146 -41.15 34.72 -20.10
CA VAL A 146 -41.68 35.38 -18.90
C VAL A 146 -40.86 36.65 -18.60
N LEU A 147 -39.53 36.58 -18.69
CA LEU A 147 -38.65 37.74 -18.49
C LEU A 147 -38.74 38.81 -19.59
N LYS A 148 -39.15 38.46 -20.82
CA LYS A 148 -39.42 39.43 -21.90
C LYS A 148 -40.81 40.05 -21.80
N SER A 149 -41.80 39.30 -21.32
CA SER A 149 -43.17 39.79 -21.10
C SER A 149 -43.20 40.87 -20.02
N ASP A 150 -42.44 40.69 -18.93
CA ASP A 150 -42.40 41.64 -17.82
C ASP A 150 -41.71 42.97 -18.18
N LYS A 151 -40.68 42.93 -19.04
CA LYS A 151 -39.99 44.14 -19.53
C LYS A 151 -40.76 44.92 -20.61
N SER A 152 -41.80 44.34 -21.20
CA SER A 152 -42.66 45.01 -22.18
C SER A 152 -43.83 45.78 -21.54
N PHE A 153 -44.13 45.54 -20.26
CA PHE A 153 -45.28 46.15 -19.58
C PHE A 153 -44.94 47.49 -18.89
N GLY A 154 -43.66 47.88 -18.85
CA GLY A 154 -43.16 49.01 -18.06
C GLY A 154 -42.75 50.27 -18.84
N LYS A 155 -43.15 50.45 -20.11
CA LYS A 155 -42.66 51.57 -20.95
C LYS A 155 -43.68 52.57 -21.48
N ASP A 156 -44.95 52.52 -21.07
CA ASP A 156 -46.01 53.35 -21.68
C ASP A 156 -46.73 54.34 -20.74
N TYR A 157 -46.23 54.63 -19.53
CA TYR A 157 -46.91 55.55 -18.58
C TYR A 157 -46.12 56.80 -18.16
N HIS A 158 -45.32 57.39 -19.06
CA HIS A 158 -44.73 58.72 -18.80
C HIS A 158 -44.70 59.60 -20.05
N LYS A 159 -45.84 60.22 -20.41
CA LYS A 159 -45.83 61.58 -20.99
C LYS A 159 -47.23 62.22 -20.99
N ASN A 160 -47.23 63.50 -20.62
CA ASN A 160 -48.29 64.52 -20.78
C ASN A 160 -49.25 64.71 -19.60
N ILE A 161 -48.69 65.20 -18.50
CA ILE A 161 -49.32 66.21 -17.64
C ILE A 161 -48.63 67.55 -17.98
N TYR A 162 -49.41 68.64 -18.04
CA TYR A 162 -49.12 70.02 -18.52
C TYR A 162 -49.11 70.14 -20.06
N GLY A 163 -49.94 70.90 -20.78
CA GLY A 163 -50.82 72.03 -20.45
C GLY A 163 -50.60 73.12 -21.52
N GLY A 164 -51.67 73.67 -22.11
CA GLY A 164 -51.64 74.88 -22.94
C GLY A 164 -51.81 74.67 -24.44
#